data_AF-A0A7J7G864-F1
#
_entry.id   AF-A0A7J7G864-F1
#
_cell.length_a   1.000
_cell.length_b   1.000
_cell.length_c   1.000
_cell.angle_alpha   90.00
_cell.angle_beta   90.00
_cell.angle_gamma   90.00
#
_symmetry.space_group_name_H-M   'P 1'
#
loop_
_entity.id
_entity.type
_entity.pdbx_description
1 polymer ?
#
loop_
_entity_poly.entity_id
_entity_poly.type
_entity_poly.pdbx_seq_one_letter_code
_entity_poly.pdbx_strand_id
1 'polypeptide(L)' 'MKPDGTVILRNAKIDMFKGSMRLAVDKWGRVEVTEPASFTVKDDNNLSLLKLVCCCAASLV' A
#
# COMPACT_ATOMS: atom_id res chain seq x y z
N MET A 1 -9.94 5.61 9.40
CA MET A 1 -10.70 5.76 8.14
C MET A 1 -12.05 5.12 8.34
N LYS A 2 -13.14 5.72 7.81
CA LYS A 2 -14.45 5.07 7.86
C LYS A 2 -14.46 3.95 6.80
N PRO A 3 -15.08 2.79 7.09
CA PRO A 3 -15.32 1.78 6.05
C PRO A 3 -16.14 2.40 4.91
N ASP A 4 -15.91 1.92 3.69
CA ASP A 4 -16.59 2.35 2.45
C ASP A 4 -16.34 3.81 2.00
N GLY A 5 -15.43 4.53 2.67
CA GLY A 5 -14.99 5.86 2.25
C GLY A 5 -13.85 5.81 1.24
N THR A 6 -13.97 6.54 0.13
CA THR A 6 -12.86 6.74 -0.81
C THR A 6 -11.98 7.89 -0.34
N VAL A 7 -10.67 7.65 -0.30
CA VAL A 7 -9.68 8.61 0.18
C VAL A 7 -8.45 8.57 -0.71
N ILE A 8 -7.94 9.73 -1.08
CA ILE A 8 -6.67 9.87 -1.80
C ILE A 8 -5.58 10.26 -0.80
N LEU A 9 -4.50 9.48 -0.80
CA LEU A 9 -3.34 9.70 0.05
C LEU A 9 -2.22 10.34 -0.77
N ARG A 10 -1.89 11.60 -0.46
CA ARG A 10 -0.78 12.32 -1.10
C ARG A 10 0.45 12.29 -0.20
N ASN A 11 1.62 12.06 -0.80
CA ASN A 11 2.88 11.89 -0.07
C ASN A 11 2.82 10.74 0.96
N ALA A 12 2.08 9.67 0.65
CA ALA A 12 2.15 8.45 1.43
C ALA A 12 3.50 7.74 1.20
N LYS A 13 4.05 7.18 2.28
CA LYS A 13 5.27 6.38 2.28
C LYS A 13 4.92 4.91 2.32
N ILE A 14 5.67 4.09 1.59
CA ILE A 14 5.66 2.65 1.77
C ILE A 14 6.70 2.31 2.83
N ASP A 15 6.26 1.79 3.96
CA ASP A 15 7.10 1.29 5.04
C ASP A 15 7.23 -0.23 4.95
N MET A 16 8.43 -0.74 5.19
CA MET A 16 8.72 -2.17 5.10
C MET A 16 8.72 -2.76 6.50
N PHE A 17 7.75 -3.62 6.78
CA PHE A 17 7.62 -4.28 8.07
C PHE A 17 7.81 -5.79 7.92
N LYS A 18 8.89 -6.33 8.49
CA LYS A 18 9.19 -7.79 8.51
C LYS A 18 9.09 -8.47 7.12
N GLY A 19 9.48 -7.77 6.06
CA GLY A 19 9.48 -8.28 4.68
C GLY A 19 8.16 -8.13 3.92
N SER A 20 7.15 -7.47 4.52
CA SER A 20 5.95 -7.02 3.81
C SER A 20 5.87 -5.50 3.75
N MET A 21 5.22 -5.01 2.71
CA MET A 21 5.02 -3.58 2.49
C MET A 21 3.73 -3.11 3.15
N ARG A 22 3.79 -1.95 3.80
CA ARG A 22 2.64 -1.25 4.40
C ARG A 22 2.63 0.18 3.92
N LEU A 23 1.46 0.74 3.66
CA LEU A 23 1.33 2.14 3.29
C LEU A 23 1.03 2.98 4.54
N ALA A 24 1.86 3.98 4.79
CA ALA A 24 1.77 4.90 5.91
C ALA A 24 1.77 6.35 5.43
N VAL A 25 1.14 7.25 6.18
CA VAL A 25 1.11 8.68 5.86
C VAL A 25 1.88 9.40 6.95
N ASP A 26 2.99 10.04 6.58
CA ASP A 26 3.81 10.83 7.50
C ASP A 26 3.18 12.21 7.76
N LYS A 27 3.78 12.98 8.68
CA LYS A 27 3.31 14.33 9.08
C LYS A 27 3.22 15.33 7.91
N TRP A 28 3.93 15.07 6.82
CA TRP A 28 3.94 15.88 5.60
C TRP A 28 2.97 15.38 4.53
N GLY A 29 2.39 14.20 4.73
CA GLY A 29 1.38 13.63 3.85
C GLY A 29 0.01 14.24 4.10
N ARG A 30 -0.82 14.27 3.05
CA ARG A 30 -2.22 14.74 3.15
C ARG A 30 -3.17 13.61 2.81
N VAL A 31 -4.27 13.59 3.53
CA VAL A 31 -5.39 12.67 3.36
C VAL A 31 -6.55 13.47 2.82
N GLU A 32 -6.85 13.33 1.54
CA GLU A 32 -7.96 14.01 0.87
C GLU A 32 -9.15 13.06 0.79
N VAL A 33 -10.27 13.44 1.40
CA VAL A 33 -11.52 12.68 1.26
C VAL A 33 -12.16 13.10 -0.05
N THR A 34 -12.48 12.12 -0.89
CA THR A 34 -13.08 12.37 -2.20
C THR A 34 -14.44 11.72 -2.32
N GLU A 35 -15.14 12.09 -3.38
CA GLU A 35 -16.34 11.40 -3.86
C GLU A 35 -16.04 9.89 -4.11
N PRO A 36 -17.08 9.04 -4.09
CA PRO A 36 -16.92 7.60 -4.27
C PRO A 36 -16.18 7.28 -5.58
N ALA A 37 -15.12 6.48 -5.48
CA ALA A 37 -14.36 6.02 -6.63
C ALA A 37 -15.26 5.25 -7.61
N SER A 38 -15.11 5.53 -8.90
CA SER A 38 -15.82 4.83 -9.98
C SER A 38 -15.21 3.47 -10.35
N PHE A 39 -14.15 3.04 -9.66
CA PHE A 39 -13.45 1.78 -9.94
C PHE A 39 -13.72 0.73 -8.86
N THR A 40 -13.82 -0.52 -9.30
CA THR A 40 -13.91 -1.68 -8.41
C THR A 40 -12.52 -1.97 -7.82
N VAL A 41 -12.43 -1.96 -6.48
CA VAL A 41 -11.22 -2.41 -5.78
C VAL A 41 -11.06 -3.91 -6.01
N LYS A 42 -9.82 -4.35 -6.30
CA LYS A 42 -9.50 -5.77 -6.43
C LYS A 42 -8.99 -6.30 -5.10
N ASP A 43 -9.84 -6.93 -4.32
CA ASP A 43 -9.51 -7.44 -2.99
C ASP A 43 -8.54 -8.65 -3.02
N ASP A 44 -8.44 -9.33 -4.16
CA ASP A 44 -7.62 -10.54 -4.31
C ASP A 44 -6.10 -10.25 -4.34
N ASN A 45 -5.69 -9.03 -4.68
CA ASN A 45 -4.27 -8.68 -4.87
C ASN A 45 -3.72 -7.81 -3.73
N ASN A 46 -3.55 -8.42 -2.56
CA ASN A 46 -3.06 -7.72 -1.37
C ASN A 46 -1.52 -7.68 -1.32
N LEU A 47 -0.96 -6.52 -1.64
CA LEU A 47 0.50 -6.27 -1.62
C LEU A 47 1.15 -6.36 -0.23
N SER A 48 0.36 -6.31 0.85
CA SER A 48 0.87 -6.50 2.22
C SER A 48 0.99 -7.96 2.62
N LEU A 49 0.34 -8.89 1.91
CA LEU A 49 0.51 -10.34 2.11
C LEU A 49 1.66 -10.90 1.26
N LEU A 50 2.07 -10.17 0.22
CA LEU A 50 3.25 -10.51 -0.56
C LEU A 50 4.52 -10.23 0.26
N LYS A 51 5.30 -11.29 0.48
CA LYS A 51 6.65 -11.17 1.02
C LYS A 51 7.59 -10.85 -0.13
N LEU A 52 8.15 -9.64 -0.15
CA LEU A 52 9.16 -9.28 -1.13
C LEU A 52 10.48 -9.93 -0.70
N VAL A 53 10.69 -11.18 -1.11
CA VAL A 53 11.99 -11.85 -0.97
C VAL A 53 12.95 -11.12 -1.89
N CYS A 54 14.02 -10.58 -1.28
CA CYS A 54 15.14 -10.01 -2.02
C CYS A 54 15.71 -11.09 -2.94
N CYS A 55 15.46 -10.96 -4.24
CA CYS A 55 16.08 -11.78 -5.28
C CYS A 55 17.53 -11.33 -5.50
N CYS A 56 18.34 -11.32 -4.44
CA CYS A 56 19.80 -11.22 -4.54
C CYS A 56 20.48 -12.57 -4.25
N ALA A 57 19.70 -13.65 -4.19
CA ALA A 57 20.17 -15.02 -4.02
C ALA A 57 19.61 -15.96 -5.11
N ALA A 58 19.50 -15.46 -6.35
CA ALA A 58 19.26 -16.28 -7.54
C ALA A 58 20.24 -15.91 -8.66
N SER A 59 21.53 -15.84 -8.30
CA SER A 59 22.64 -16.16 -9.18
C SER A 59 23.45 -17.21 -8.43
N LEU A 60 23.80 -18.31 -9.13
CA LEU A 60 24.29 -19.60 -8.62
C LEU A 60 23.20 -20.49 -7.99
N VAL A 61 22.47 -21.25 -8.81
CA VAL A 61 22.89 -22.58 -9.31
C VAL A 61 22.34 -22.74 -10.72
#